data_AF-A0A960N4U7-F1
#
_entry.id   AF-A0A960N4U7-F1
#
_cell.length_a   1.000
_cell.length_b   1.000
_cell.length_c   1.000
_cell.angle_alpha   90.00
_cell.angle_beta   90.00
_cell.angle_gamma   90.00
#
_symmetry.space_group_name_H-M   'P 1'
#
loop_
_entity.id
_entity.type
_entity.pdbx_description
1 polymer ?
#
loop_
_entity_poly.entity_id
_entity_poly.type
_entity_poly.pdbx_seq_one_letter_code
_entity_poly.pdbx_strand_id
1 'polypeptide(L)'
;VTIQAIGTSDLVTGVIDSGASDLRGFRVTKLGRNPEGTRKITMALPNTVDGDGVNVPAGTGTATGAVDAKGIVKLTGFAGDCQKLSYAGDLSQTNQIVFWVQPYKNKVSYFGGIVTIGLLGQPDRGASLDAPLADGVKWLKDADPKEKAYPAGFPVQSLMAETSRWITPPNSNALSDSLGLAFDEINVSYINPLAVANLPTMFRLSSKFKLIRIAPNVAIPWAGGANKANGS
;
A
#
# COMPACT_ATOMS: atom_id res chain seq x y z
N VAL A 1 25.46 18.89 9.12
CA VAL A 1 24.63 18.60 7.93
C VAL A 1 24.04 19.91 7.48
N THR A 2 24.60 20.50 6.44
CA THR A 2 24.05 21.70 5.82
C THR A 2 23.11 21.29 4.69
N ILE A 3 21.80 21.43 4.91
CA ILE A 3 20.80 21.18 3.87
C ILE A 3 20.58 22.49 3.11
N GLN A 4 21.17 22.61 1.93
CA GLN A 4 20.92 23.76 1.06
C GLN A 4 19.81 23.43 0.08
N ALA A 5 18.67 24.12 0.19
CA ALA A 5 17.65 24.03 -0.85
C ALA A 5 18.19 24.67 -2.14
N ILE A 6 18.68 23.84 -3.07
CA ILE A 6 19.17 24.33 -4.36
C ILE A 6 17.95 24.67 -5.25
N GLY A 7 17.57 25.96 -5.26
CA GLY A 7 16.63 26.54 -6.22
C GLY A 7 15.13 26.44 -5.90
N THR A 8 14.30 26.61 -6.93
CA THR A 8 12.82 26.50 -6.90
C THR A 8 12.31 25.06 -7.03
N SER A 9 13.22 24.08 -7.06
CA SER A 9 12.87 22.67 -7.24
C SER A 9 12.02 22.13 -6.09
N ASP A 10 11.08 21.27 -6.44
CA ASP A 10 10.23 20.52 -5.50
C ASP A 10 11.02 19.39 -4.80
N LEU A 11 12.18 19.01 -5.34
CA LEU A 11 13.21 18.22 -4.67
C LEU A 11 14.17 19.12 -3.89
N VAL A 12 14.69 18.56 -2.81
CA VAL A 12 15.74 19.19 -1.99
C VAL A 12 16.94 18.24 -2.02
N THR A 13 18.08 18.73 -2.49
CA THR A 13 19.36 18.06 -2.32
C THR A 13 20.10 18.69 -1.14
N GLY A 14 20.97 17.94 -0.48
CA GLY A 14 21.82 18.45 0.60
C GLY A 14 23.12 17.66 0.65
N VAL A 15 24.12 18.17 1.35
CA VAL A 15 25.40 17.48 1.52
C VAL A 15 25.68 17.32 3.00
N ILE A 16 26.13 16.13 3.41
CA ILE A 16 26.62 15.92 4.76
C ILE A 16 28.05 16.44 4.83
N ASP A 17 28.31 17.42 5.70
CA ASP A 17 29.60 18.13 5.82
C ASP A 17 30.81 17.21 6.15
N SER A 18 30.58 15.93 6.49
CA SER A 18 31.62 14.98 6.92
C SER A 18 31.84 13.78 5.98
N GLY A 19 31.34 13.80 4.73
CA GLY A 19 31.68 12.75 3.77
C GLY A 19 30.67 12.55 2.64
N ALA A 20 30.85 13.33 1.56
CA ALA A 20 30.52 13.04 0.16
C ALA A 20 29.19 12.31 -0.17
N SER A 21 28.16 12.43 0.66
CA SER A 21 26.87 11.78 0.45
C SER A 21 25.82 12.85 0.14
N ASP A 22 25.23 12.75 -1.05
CA ASP A 22 24.09 13.56 -1.43
C ASP A 22 22.86 13.08 -0.64
N LEU A 23 22.30 13.98 0.17
CA LEU A 23 20.96 13.82 0.72
C LEU A 23 19.96 14.22 -0.36
N ARG A 24 18.90 13.44 -0.52
CA ARG A 24 17.74 13.79 -1.34
C ARG A 24 16.48 13.74 -0.49
N GLY A 25 15.63 14.73 -0.67
CA GLY A 25 14.31 14.83 -0.06
C GLY A 25 13.35 15.57 -0.98
N PHE A 26 12.13 15.77 -0.50
CA PHE A 26 11.12 16.57 -1.20
C PHE A 26 10.51 17.59 -0.26
N ARG A 27 9.97 18.66 -0.84
CA ARG A 27 9.19 19.63 -0.09
C ARG A 27 7.81 19.06 0.21
N VAL A 28 7.29 19.39 1.39
CA VAL A 28 5.88 19.19 1.71
C VAL A 28 5.02 20.02 0.74
N THR A 29 3.85 19.49 0.40
CA THR A 29 2.86 20.17 -0.43
C THR A 29 2.50 21.57 0.11
N LYS A 30 2.12 22.48 -0.79
CA LYS A 30 1.76 23.88 -0.48
C LYS A 30 0.23 24.00 -0.54
N LEU A 31 -0.32 24.95 0.20
CA LEU A 31 -1.73 25.32 0.06
C LEU A 31 -2.04 25.69 -1.40
N GLY A 32 -3.19 25.27 -1.91
CA GLY A 32 -3.60 25.44 -3.32
C GLY A 32 -3.01 24.41 -4.28
N ARG A 33 -2.05 23.59 -3.83
CA ARG A 33 -1.57 22.43 -4.60
C ARG A 33 -2.29 21.14 -4.17
N ASN A 34 -2.74 21.02 -2.93
CA ASN A 34 -3.49 19.85 -2.47
C ASN A 34 -4.77 19.54 -3.27
N PRO A 35 -5.29 18.30 -3.18
CA PRO A 35 -6.61 17.99 -3.72
C PRO A 35 -7.66 18.95 -3.14
N GLU A 36 -8.64 19.35 -3.96
CA GLU A 36 -9.70 20.28 -3.52
C GLU A 36 -10.60 19.73 -2.39
N GLY A 37 -10.55 18.42 -2.16
CA GLY A 37 -11.30 17.74 -1.11
C GLY A 37 -10.67 16.41 -0.75
N THR A 38 -11.26 15.69 0.20
CA THR A 38 -10.75 14.37 0.61
C THR A 38 -10.84 13.36 -0.55
N ARG A 39 -9.69 12.79 -0.91
CA ARG A 39 -9.56 11.77 -1.95
C ARG A 39 -9.21 10.44 -1.30
N LYS A 40 -10.09 9.45 -1.44
CA LYS A 40 -9.86 8.09 -0.95
C LYS A 40 -8.87 7.38 -1.86
N ILE A 41 -8.02 6.57 -1.25
CA ILE A 41 -6.98 5.80 -1.93
C ILE A 41 -6.95 4.37 -1.40
N THR A 42 -6.59 3.46 -2.29
CA THR A 42 -6.21 2.08 -1.98
C THR A 42 -4.73 1.89 -2.31
N MET A 43 -4.06 1.01 -1.58
CA MET A 43 -2.66 0.67 -1.77
C MET A 43 -2.48 -0.83 -1.66
N ALA A 44 -1.76 -1.41 -2.63
CA ALA A 44 -1.20 -2.74 -2.54
C ALA A 44 0.32 -2.65 -2.32
N LEU A 45 0.86 -3.60 -1.58
CA LEU A 45 2.27 -3.72 -1.24
C LEU A 45 2.74 -5.14 -1.62
N PRO A 46 2.81 -5.46 -2.92
CA PRO A 46 3.39 -6.72 -3.38
C PRO A 46 4.89 -6.77 -3.08
N ASN A 47 5.37 -7.95 -2.73
CA ASN A 47 6.81 -8.18 -2.70
C ASN A 47 7.36 -8.16 -4.14
N THR A 48 8.56 -7.61 -4.33
CA THR A 48 9.23 -7.68 -5.64
C THR A 48 9.76 -9.09 -5.95
N VAL A 49 9.90 -9.92 -4.92
CA VAL A 49 10.27 -11.33 -5.00
C VAL A 49 9.33 -12.10 -4.09
N ASP A 50 8.70 -13.15 -4.59
CA ASP A 50 7.75 -13.94 -3.82
C ASP A 50 8.40 -14.57 -2.58
N GLY A 51 7.71 -14.47 -1.45
CA GLY A 51 8.08 -15.18 -0.22
C GLY A 51 7.63 -16.64 -0.28
N ASP A 52 8.23 -17.48 0.58
CA ASP A 52 7.91 -18.90 0.68
C ASP A 52 6.74 -19.21 1.65
N GLY A 53 6.27 -18.20 2.39
CA GLY A 53 5.21 -18.33 3.39
C GLY A 53 5.64 -19.04 4.68
N VAL A 54 6.93 -19.38 4.81
CA VAL A 54 7.50 -20.11 5.95
C VAL A 54 8.58 -19.26 6.61
N ASN A 55 9.59 -18.86 5.85
CA ASN A 55 10.69 -18.02 6.29
C ASN A 55 10.46 -16.56 5.92
N VAL A 56 9.80 -16.31 4.78
CA VAL A 56 9.49 -14.97 4.28
C VAL A 56 8.00 -14.88 3.92
N PRO A 57 7.31 -13.80 4.28
CA PRO A 57 5.89 -13.65 3.95
C PRO A 57 5.61 -13.71 2.45
N ALA A 58 4.73 -14.65 2.05
CA ALA A 58 4.25 -14.78 0.67
C ALA A 58 3.04 -13.88 0.35
N GLY A 59 2.42 -13.26 1.37
CA GLY A 59 1.23 -12.44 1.19
C GLY A 59 1.53 -11.05 0.64
N THR A 60 0.54 -10.47 -0.04
CA THR A 60 0.56 -9.06 -0.45
C THR A 60 -0.03 -8.19 0.65
N GLY A 61 0.71 -7.15 1.07
CA GLY A 61 0.16 -6.17 2.00
C GLY A 61 -0.89 -5.29 1.32
N THR A 62 -1.87 -4.81 2.07
CA THR A 62 -2.89 -3.89 1.56
C THR A 62 -3.15 -2.77 2.56
N ALA A 63 -3.50 -1.59 2.07
CA ALA A 63 -3.98 -0.50 2.89
C ALA A 63 -5.05 0.32 2.16
N THR A 64 -5.92 0.94 2.94
CA THR A 64 -6.87 1.94 2.44
C THR A 64 -6.75 3.22 3.24
N GLY A 65 -7.19 4.31 2.66
CA GLY A 65 -7.04 5.60 3.32
C GLY A 65 -7.54 6.77 2.51
N ALA A 66 -7.05 7.95 2.85
CA ALA A 66 -7.36 9.16 2.12
C ALA A 66 -6.25 10.20 2.25
N VAL A 67 -6.24 11.11 1.27
CA VAL A 67 -5.53 12.39 1.33
C VAL A 67 -6.57 13.48 1.49
N ASP A 68 -6.46 14.30 2.53
CA ASP A 68 -7.37 15.42 2.74
C ASP A 68 -6.96 16.69 1.94
N ALA A 69 -7.80 17.73 2.00
CA ALA A 69 -7.51 19.00 1.32
C ALA A 69 -6.32 19.77 1.90
N LYS A 70 -5.83 19.38 3.08
CA LYS A 70 -4.61 19.91 3.68
C LYS A 70 -3.37 19.13 3.25
N GLY A 71 -3.54 18.05 2.47
CA GLY A 71 -2.45 17.19 2.03
C GLY A 71 -2.05 16.15 3.07
N ILE A 72 -2.84 15.96 4.12
CA ILE A 72 -2.58 14.92 5.12
C ILE A 72 -3.03 13.58 4.54
N VAL A 73 -2.07 12.66 4.43
CA VAL A 73 -2.28 11.28 4.03
C VAL A 73 -2.49 10.43 5.27
N LYS A 74 -3.58 9.67 5.32
CA LYS A 74 -3.85 8.67 6.36
C LYS A 74 -4.09 7.33 5.70
N LEU A 75 -3.35 6.31 6.11
CA LEU A 75 -3.42 4.94 5.58
C LEU A 75 -3.54 3.95 6.74
N THR A 76 -4.42 2.97 6.57
CA THR A 76 -4.58 1.84 7.50
C THR A 76 -4.74 0.55 6.74
N GLY A 77 -4.10 -0.52 7.21
CA GLY A 77 -4.08 -1.77 6.49
C GLY A 77 -3.31 -2.87 7.22
N PHE A 78 -2.82 -3.83 6.44
CA PHE A 78 -2.04 -4.97 6.91
C PHE A 78 -0.87 -5.25 5.97
N ALA A 79 0.27 -5.66 6.52
CA ALA A 79 1.37 -6.23 5.76
C ALA A 79 1.01 -7.66 5.31
N GLY A 80 1.85 -8.25 4.45
CA GLY A 80 1.64 -9.60 3.92
C GLY A 80 1.68 -10.73 4.97
N ASP A 81 2.21 -10.45 6.16
CA ASP A 81 2.17 -11.34 7.34
C ASP A 81 1.03 -11.03 8.32
N CYS A 82 0.05 -10.25 7.85
CA CYS A 82 -1.12 -9.78 8.61
C CYS A 82 -0.81 -8.81 9.77
N GLN A 83 0.38 -8.21 9.82
CA GLN A 83 0.67 -7.18 10.82
C GLN A 83 0.04 -5.85 10.46
N LYS A 84 -0.54 -5.19 11.46
CA LYS A 84 -1.29 -3.94 11.22
C LYS A 84 -0.37 -2.80 10.81
N LEU A 85 -0.73 -2.12 9.73
CA LEU A 85 -0.10 -0.88 9.27
C LEU A 85 -1.02 0.31 9.60
N SER A 86 -0.44 1.37 10.16
CA SER A 86 -1.14 2.62 10.44
C SER A 86 -0.18 3.79 10.25
N TYR A 87 -0.48 4.64 9.27
CA TYR A 87 0.36 5.75 8.88
C TYR A 87 -0.45 7.05 8.79
N ALA A 88 0.17 8.14 9.23
CA ALA A 88 -0.29 9.49 8.98
C ALA A 88 0.93 10.38 8.68
N GLY A 89 0.86 11.18 7.63
CA GLY A 89 1.92 12.11 7.26
C GLY A 89 1.51 13.02 6.11
N ASP A 90 2.45 13.80 5.61
CA ASP A 90 2.18 14.83 4.61
C ASP A 90 2.49 14.36 3.18
N LEU A 91 1.64 14.75 2.23
CA LEU A 91 1.89 14.60 0.81
C LEU A 91 3.00 15.58 0.38
N SER A 92 3.95 15.11 -0.42
CA SER A 92 4.97 15.95 -1.03
C SER A 92 4.46 16.72 -2.24
N GLN A 93 5.26 17.68 -2.69
CA GLN A 93 5.07 18.33 -4.00
C GLN A 93 5.18 17.35 -5.18
N THR A 94 5.94 16.25 -5.02
CA THR A 94 6.14 15.20 -6.03
C THR A 94 5.04 14.12 -6.00
N ASN A 95 3.96 14.32 -5.25
CA ASN A 95 2.90 13.32 -5.01
C ASN A 95 3.40 12.02 -4.35
N GLN A 96 4.44 12.14 -3.54
CA GLN A 96 5.05 11.05 -2.79
C GLN A 96 4.85 11.26 -1.29
N ILE A 97 5.05 10.19 -0.52
CA ILE A 97 5.13 10.24 0.94
C ILE A 97 6.39 9.51 1.41
N VAL A 98 6.90 9.90 2.58
CA VAL A 98 7.83 9.07 3.34
C VAL A 98 7.00 8.13 4.19
N PHE A 99 6.77 6.93 3.71
CA PHE A 99 6.05 5.91 4.45
C PHE A 99 6.99 5.32 5.51
N TRP A 100 6.63 5.39 6.79
CA TRP A 100 7.41 4.77 7.86
C TRP A 100 6.49 4.30 8.98
N VAL A 101 6.50 3.00 9.24
CA VAL A 101 5.73 2.37 10.32
C VAL A 101 6.54 1.25 10.97
N GLN A 102 6.25 1.00 12.25
CA GLN A 102 6.85 -0.09 13.02
C GLN A 102 5.73 -1.02 13.51
N PRO A 103 5.30 -1.97 12.67
CA PRO A 103 4.11 -2.77 12.96
C PRO A 103 4.37 -3.86 14.02
N TYR A 104 5.63 -4.14 14.32
CA TYR A 104 6.06 -5.15 15.29
C TYR A 104 6.36 -4.55 16.67
N LYS A 105 6.37 -5.42 17.69
CA LYS A 105 6.83 -5.03 19.04
C LYS A 105 8.33 -4.73 19.06
N ASN A 106 9.14 -5.57 18.42
CA ASN A 106 10.57 -5.30 18.22
C ASN A 106 10.74 -4.03 17.36
N LYS A 107 11.41 -3.02 17.92
CA LYS A 107 11.61 -1.70 17.29
C LYS A 107 12.74 -1.67 16.26
N VAL A 108 13.52 -2.74 16.14
CA VAL A 108 14.47 -2.92 15.04
C VAL A 108 13.72 -3.26 13.75
N SER A 109 12.56 -3.91 13.84
CA SER A 109 11.70 -4.23 12.71
C SER A 109 10.93 -3.02 12.21
N TYR A 110 10.82 -2.86 10.90
CA TYR A 110 10.19 -1.69 10.27
C TYR A 110 9.59 -2.00 8.91
N PHE A 111 8.72 -1.09 8.47
CA PHE A 111 8.20 -1.01 7.12
C PHE A 111 8.31 0.44 6.67
N GLY A 112 9.15 0.75 5.69
CA GLY A 112 9.32 2.15 5.28
C GLY A 112 10.13 2.40 4.02
N GLY A 113 9.93 3.58 3.44
CA GLY A 113 10.49 3.99 2.16
C GLY A 113 9.72 5.14 1.54
N ILE A 114 9.88 5.32 0.24
CA ILE A 114 9.14 6.31 -0.53
C ILE A 114 7.97 5.59 -1.19
N VAL A 115 6.78 6.20 -1.17
CA VAL A 115 5.59 5.69 -1.85
C VAL A 115 5.00 6.80 -2.71
N THR A 116 4.79 6.54 -3.99
CA THR A 116 4.04 7.43 -4.87
C THR A 116 2.54 7.20 -4.67
N ILE A 117 1.80 8.26 -4.34
CA ILE A 117 0.34 8.23 -4.16
C ILE A 117 -0.42 8.47 -5.48
N GLY A 118 0.29 8.97 -6.49
CA GLY A 118 -0.25 9.21 -7.83
C GLY A 118 -1.12 10.47 -7.94
N LEU A 119 -1.88 10.55 -9.03
CA LEU A 119 -2.74 11.70 -9.34
C LEU A 119 -4.11 11.56 -8.65
N LEU A 120 -4.42 12.46 -7.73
CA LEU A 120 -5.67 12.50 -6.97
C LEU A 120 -6.68 13.55 -7.50
N GLY A 121 -6.47 14.00 -8.75
CA GLY A 121 -7.26 15.07 -9.37
C GLY A 121 -6.91 16.47 -8.87
N GLN A 122 -5.68 16.66 -8.39
CA GLN A 122 -5.08 17.99 -8.23
C GLN A 122 -4.94 18.68 -9.60
N PRO A 123 -5.03 20.03 -9.65
CA PRO A 123 -4.72 20.78 -10.87
C PRO A 123 -3.31 20.46 -11.36
N ASP A 124 -3.08 20.45 -12.67
CA ASP A 124 -1.74 20.22 -13.23
C ASP A 124 -0.80 21.35 -12.76
N ARG A 125 0.25 20.99 -12.02
CA ARG A 125 0.87 21.92 -11.06
C ARG A 125 2.08 22.65 -11.58
N GLY A 126 2.56 22.37 -12.80
CA GLY A 126 3.87 22.82 -13.25
C GLY A 126 4.99 22.51 -12.24
N ALA A 127 4.75 21.55 -11.33
CA ALA A 127 5.79 20.99 -10.49
C ALA A 127 6.78 20.37 -11.46
N SER A 128 8.06 20.70 -11.29
CA SER A 128 9.08 19.99 -12.03
C SER A 128 8.92 18.53 -11.64
N LEU A 129 8.34 17.72 -12.54
CA LEU A 129 8.38 16.27 -12.45
C LEU A 129 9.82 15.76 -12.63
N ASP A 130 10.82 16.66 -12.68
CA ASP A 130 12.24 16.38 -12.56
C ASP A 130 12.46 15.28 -11.52
N ALA A 131 12.59 14.07 -12.06
CA ALA A 131 12.75 12.77 -11.43
C ALA A 131 12.21 12.67 -9.98
N PRO A 132 10.95 12.24 -9.74
CA PRO A 132 10.52 11.83 -8.40
C PRO A 132 11.57 10.92 -7.74
N LEU A 133 11.64 10.92 -6.40
CA LEU A 133 12.53 9.98 -5.71
C LEU A 133 12.17 8.56 -6.13
N ALA A 134 13.17 7.67 -6.20
CA ALA A 134 12.92 6.28 -6.53
C ALA A 134 11.89 5.69 -5.55
N ASP A 135 10.80 5.18 -6.11
CA ASP A 135 9.74 4.53 -5.35
C ASP A 135 10.25 3.18 -4.80
N GLY A 136 9.73 2.79 -3.64
CA GLY A 136 10.05 1.52 -3.04
C GLY A 136 10.00 1.55 -1.53
N VAL A 137 9.49 0.44 -0.99
CA VAL A 137 9.38 0.23 0.44
C VAL A 137 10.26 -0.95 0.85
N LYS A 138 10.91 -0.79 2.00
CA LYS A 138 11.71 -1.82 2.64
C LYS A 138 10.96 -2.37 3.84
N TRP A 139 10.95 -3.69 3.96
CA TRP A 139 10.28 -4.38 5.05
C TRP A 139 11.26 -5.33 5.72
N LEU A 140 11.57 -5.04 6.98
CA LEU A 140 12.46 -5.84 7.81
C LEU A 140 11.72 -6.34 9.03
N LYS A 141 11.92 -7.62 9.35
CA LYS A 141 11.57 -8.16 10.66
C LYS A 141 12.80 -8.79 11.29
N ASP A 142 13.26 -8.17 12.36
CA ASP A 142 14.29 -8.76 13.21
C ASP A 142 13.73 -9.93 14.03
N ALA A 143 14.62 -10.81 14.51
CA ALA A 143 14.23 -11.98 15.28
C ALA A 143 13.50 -11.56 16.57
N ASP A 144 12.37 -12.21 16.86
CA ASP A 144 11.64 -12.06 18.11
C ASP A 144 10.88 -13.36 18.43
N PRO A 145 11.38 -14.19 19.35
CA PRO A 145 10.76 -15.47 19.69
C PRO A 145 9.38 -15.33 20.36
N LYS A 146 8.97 -14.12 20.75
CA LYS A 146 7.64 -13.85 21.33
C LYS A 146 6.58 -13.56 20.26
N GLU A 147 6.99 -13.25 19.04
CA GLU A 147 6.08 -13.06 17.91
C GLU A 147 5.66 -14.42 17.34
N LYS A 148 4.36 -14.60 17.07
CA LYS A 148 3.83 -15.88 16.55
C LYS A 148 4.23 -16.14 15.10
N ALA A 149 4.21 -15.08 14.28
CA ALA A 149 4.55 -15.16 12.88
C ALA A 149 6.04 -14.84 12.69
N TYR A 150 6.76 -15.71 11.99
CA TYR A 150 8.17 -15.55 11.65
C TYR A 150 9.07 -15.24 12.87
N PRO A 151 9.08 -16.04 13.95
CA PRO A 151 9.83 -15.73 15.19
C PRO A 151 11.35 -15.55 14.95
N ALA A 152 11.90 -16.20 13.93
CA ALA A 152 13.29 -16.04 13.52
C ALA A 152 13.57 -14.71 12.77
N GLY A 153 12.55 -13.92 12.46
CA GLY A 153 12.65 -12.77 11.58
C GLY A 153 12.78 -13.15 10.11
N PHE A 154 13.00 -12.15 9.26
CA PHE A 154 13.34 -12.33 7.85
C PHE A 154 14.20 -11.15 7.36
N PRO A 155 15.08 -11.39 6.36
CA PRO A 155 15.91 -10.33 5.80
C PRO A 155 15.07 -9.23 5.16
N VAL A 156 15.69 -8.08 4.87
CA VAL A 156 15.01 -6.95 4.23
C VAL A 156 14.36 -7.38 2.92
N GLN A 157 13.03 -7.28 2.85
CA GLN A 157 12.25 -7.43 1.64
C GLN A 157 12.12 -6.07 0.94
N SER A 158 12.08 -6.10 -0.39
CA SER A 158 11.74 -4.94 -1.20
C SER A 158 10.31 -5.09 -1.71
N LEU A 159 9.55 -4.02 -1.61
CA LEU A 159 8.17 -3.96 -2.08
C LEU A 159 8.00 -2.74 -2.98
N MET A 160 7.14 -2.89 -3.98
CA MET A 160 6.72 -1.79 -4.84
C MET A 160 5.31 -1.42 -4.47
N ALA A 161 5.10 -0.22 -3.91
CA ALA A 161 3.77 0.21 -3.53
C ALA A 161 2.97 0.58 -4.79
N GLU A 162 1.81 -0.04 -4.95
CA GLU A 162 0.87 0.30 -6.01
C GLU A 162 -0.29 1.05 -5.40
N THR A 163 -0.50 2.31 -5.81
CA THR A 163 -1.56 3.15 -5.27
C THR A 163 -2.58 3.49 -6.34
N SER A 164 -3.85 3.57 -5.92
CA SER A 164 -4.92 3.99 -6.81
C SER A 164 -5.92 4.86 -6.07
N ARG A 165 -6.49 5.83 -6.78
CA ARG A 165 -7.61 6.62 -6.27
C ARG A 165 -8.86 5.75 -6.26
N TRP A 166 -9.50 5.64 -5.09
CA TRP A 166 -10.79 4.98 -4.99
C TRP A 166 -11.89 5.88 -5.56
N ILE A 167 -12.50 5.41 -6.66
CA ILE A 167 -13.72 5.97 -7.21
C ILE A 167 -14.84 5.03 -6.81
N THR A 168 -15.78 5.54 -6.00
CA THR A 168 -16.89 4.71 -5.52
C THR A 168 -17.74 4.23 -6.70
N PRO A 169 -17.84 2.91 -6.94
CA PRO A 169 -18.66 2.39 -8.02
C PRO A 169 -20.15 2.65 -7.70
N PRO A 170 -20.98 3.03 -8.68
CA PRO A 170 -22.40 3.30 -8.44
C PRO A 170 -23.15 2.05 -7.94
N ASN A 171 -22.79 0.87 -8.43
CA ASN A 171 -23.38 -0.43 -8.09
C ASN A 171 -22.34 -1.56 -8.24
N SER A 172 -22.72 -2.80 -7.90
CA SER A 172 -21.84 -3.97 -7.99
C SER A 172 -21.39 -4.27 -9.42
N ASN A 173 -22.26 -4.07 -10.41
CA ASN A 173 -21.95 -4.37 -11.81
C ASN A 173 -20.82 -3.46 -12.29
N ALA A 174 -20.89 -2.16 -11.99
CA ALA A 174 -19.82 -1.22 -12.33
C ALA A 174 -18.48 -1.57 -11.64
N LEU A 175 -18.51 -2.14 -10.43
CA LEU A 175 -17.29 -2.65 -9.78
C LEU A 175 -16.77 -3.89 -10.50
N SER A 176 -17.66 -4.82 -10.81
CA SER A 176 -17.36 -6.05 -11.56
C SER A 176 -16.71 -5.75 -12.91
N ASP A 177 -17.31 -4.83 -13.67
CA ASP A 177 -16.79 -4.34 -14.95
C ASP A 177 -15.39 -3.71 -14.77
N SER A 178 -15.19 -2.89 -13.74
CA SER A 178 -13.89 -2.25 -13.47
C SER A 178 -12.79 -3.24 -13.08
N LEU A 179 -13.16 -4.38 -12.50
CA LEU A 179 -12.26 -5.47 -12.15
C LEU A 179 -12.10 -6.48 -13.29
N GLY A 180 -12.84 -6.32 -14.40
CA GLY A 180 -12.83 -7.23 -15.54
C GLY A 180 -13.39 -8.62 -15.22
N LEU A 181 -14.32 -8.72 -14.27
CA LEU A 181 -14.86 -10.01 -13.85
C LEU A 181 -15.91 -10.50 -14.86
N ALA A 182 -15.69 -11.69 -15.43
CA ALA A 182 -16.72 -12.39 -16.17
C ALA A 182 -17.77 -12.95 -15.21
N PHE A 183 -19.06 -12.66 -15.45
CA PHE A 183 -20.18 -13.16 -14.64
C PHE A 183 -20.13 -12.80 -13.14
N ASP A 184 -19.44 -11.71 -12.80
CA ASP A 184 -19.16 -11.31 -11.42
C ASP A 184 -18.31 -12.33 -10.63
N GLU A 185 -17.62 -13.23 -11.34
CA GLU A 185 -16.87 -14.34 -10.73
C GLU A 185 -15.39 -14.02 -10.55
N ILE A 186 -14.88 -14.37 -9.38
CA ILE A 186 -13.48 -14.25 -9.00
C ILE A 186 -12.96 -15.66 -8.80
N ASN A 187 -12.00 -16.05 -9.65
CA ASN A 187 -11.30 -17.31 -9.55
C ASN A 187 -10.11 -17.17 -8.60
N VAL A 188 -9.97 -18.12 -7.68
CA VAL A 188 -8.90 -18.13 -6.67
C VAL A 188 -8.04 -19.36 -6.88
N SER A 189 -6.75 -19.13 -7.10
CA SER A 189 -5.73 -20.17 -7.15
C SER A 189 -4.92 -20.18 -5.86
N TYR A 190 -4.51 -21.37 -5.45
CA TYR A 190 -3.68 -21.58 -4.26
C TYR A 190 -2.36 -22.20 -4.70
N ILE A 191 -1.25 -21.59 -4.29
CA ILE A 191 0.10 -22.06 -4.63
C ILE A 191 0.52 -23.21 -3.69
N ASN A 192 -0.21 -23.46 -2.59
CA ASN A 192 0.07 -24.55 -1.65
C ASN A 192 -0.94 -25.72 -1.80
N PRO A 193 -0.50 -26.93 -2.24
CA PRO A 193 -1.38 -28.07 -2.49
C PRO A 193 -1.90 -28.76 -1.22
N LEU A 194 -1.33 -28.49 -0.03
CA LEU A 194 -1.63 -29.25 1.20
C LEU A 194 -2.91 -28.80 1.94
N ALA A 195 -3.55 -27.69 1.53
CA ALA A 195 -4.72 -27.13 2.23
C ALA A 195 -5.99 -27.01 1.36
N VAL A 196 -5.98 -27.51 0.12
CA VAL A 196 -6.91 -27.05 -0.93
C VAL A 196 -8.32 -27.64 -0.84
N ALA A 197 -8.51 -28.83 -0.23
CA ALA A 197 -9.76 -29.57 -0.36
C ALA A 197 -11.01 -28.81 0.14
N ASN A 198 -10.84 -27.86 1.08
CA ASN A 198 -11.94 -27.12 1.70
C ASN A 198 -11.83 -25.59 1.53
N LEU A 199 -10.92 -25.09 0.69
CA LEU A 199 -10.79 -23.66 0.47
C LEU A 199 -11.65 -23.21 -0.72
N PRO A 200 -12.29 -22.02 -0.66
CA PRO A 200 -13.01 -21.46 -1.80
C PRO A 200 -12.12 -21.30 -3.03
N THR A 201 -12.48 -21.93 -4.15
CA THR A 201 -11.78 -21.72 -5.43
C THR A 201 -12.47 -20.67 -6.29
N MET A 202 -13.69 -20.27 -5.92
CA MET A 202 -14.46 -19.30 -6.69
C MET A 202 -15.45 -18.54 -5.82
N PHE A 203 -15.51 -17.23 -6.04
CA PHE A 203 -16.48 -16.31 -5.45
C PHE A 203 -17.30 -15.60 -6.52
N ARG A 204 -18.49 -15.16 -6.16
CA ARG A 204 -19.31 -14.22 -6.93
C ARG A 204 -19.52 -12.93 -6.16
N LEU A 205 -19.33 -11.79 -6.81
CA LEU A 205 -19.69 -10.50 -6.24
C LEU A 205 -21.21 -10.30 -6.29
N SER A 206 -21.83 -10.16 -5.13
CA SER A 206 -23.27 -9.89 -5.04
C SER A 206 -23.61 -8.41 -5.26
N SER A 207 -24.90 -8.13 -5.50
CA SER A 207 -25.46 -6.77 -5.59
C SER A 207 -25.23 -5.89 -4.36
N LYS A 208 -24.92 -6.50 -3.21
CA LYS A 208 -24.61 -5.82 -1.95
C LYS A 208 -23.11 -5.70 -1.68
N PHE A 209 -22.27 -5.87 -2.71
CA PHE A 209 -20.80 -5.87 -2.60
C PHE A 209 -20.25 -6.98 -1.68
N LYS A 210 -21.03 -8.01 -1.39
CA LYS A 210 -20.58 -9.19 -0.64
C LYS A 210 -20.02 -10.24 -1.58
N LEU A 211 -18.97 -10.92 -1.17
CA LEU A 211 -18.43 -12.08 -1.85
C LEU A 211 -19.21 -13.31 -1.40
N ILE A 212 -19.88 -13.95 -2.35
CA ILE A 212 -20.62 -15.20 -2.17
C ILE A 212 -19.73 -16.31 -2.68
N ARG A 213 -19.35 -17.25 -1.82
CA ARG A 213 -18.66 -18.47 -2.26
C ARG A 213 -19.58 -19.26 -3.20
N ILE A 214 -19.05 -19.70 -4.34
CA ILE A 214 -19.77 -20.55 -5.29
C ILE A 214 -19.08 -21.90 -5.56
N ALA A 215 -17.78 -22.05 -5.25
CA ALA A 215 -17.11 -23.34 -5.28
C ALA A 215 -15.94 -23.45 -4.28
N PRO A 216 -15.63 -24.65 -3.74
CA PRO A 216 -16.48 -25.85 -3.74
C PRO A 216 -17.64 -25.72 -2.73
N ASN A 217 -18.74 -26.45 -2.96
CA ASN A 217 -19.92 -26.41 -2.08
C ASN A 217 -19.65 -26.94 -0.66
N VAL A 218 -18.57 -27.72 -0.50
CA VAL A 218 -18.11 -28.31 0.77
C VAL A 218 -17.01 -27.51 1.48
N ALA A 219 -16.64 -26.33 0.96
CA ALA A 219 -15.63 -25.50 1.61
C ALA A 219 -16.05 -25.08 3.02
N ILE A 220 -15.07 -24.74 3.86
CA ILE A 220 -15.34 -24.06 5.13
C ILE A 220 -16.17 -22.78 4.90
N PRO A 221 -17.08 -22.41 5.82
CA PRO A 221 -17.82 -21.16 5.73
C PRO A 221 -16.85 -19.98 5.61
N TRP A 222 -17.03 -19.19 4.57
CA TRP A 222 -16.22 -18.00 4.31
C TRP A 222 -17.13 -16.81 4.08
N ALA A 223 -16.77 -15.67 4.65
CA ALA A 223 -17.48 -14.42 4.48
C ALA A 223 -16.48 -13.31 4.19
N GLY A 224 -16.82 -12.49 3.20
CA GLY A 224 -16.07 -11.30 2.84
C GLY A 224 -16.92 -10.41 1.96
N GLY A 225 -16.44 -9.20 1.72
CA GLY A 225 -17.11 -8.23 0.88
C GLY A 225 -16.26 -6.99 0.73
N ALA A 226 -16.55 -6.24 -0.31
CA ALA A 226 -15.99 -4.92 -0.51
C ALA A 226 -16.86 -3.89 0.20
N ASN A 227 -16.23 -3.00 0.95
CA ASN A 227 -16.87 -1.81 1.46
C ASN A 227 -16.92 -0.78 0.33
N LYS A 228 -18.12 -0.62 -0.24
CA LYS A 228 -18.40 0.37 -1.30
C LYS A 228 -17.80 1.75 -1.02
N ALA A 229 -17.81 2.18 0.24
CA ALA A 229 -17.40 3.54 0.60
C ALA A 229 -15.91 3.79 0.38
N ASN A 230 -15.03 2.81 0.54
CA ASN A 230 -13.57 3.00 0.59
C ASN A 230 -12.75 1.91 -0.12
N GLY A 231 -13.38 0.89 -0.68
CA GLY A 231 -12.72 -0.17 -1.44
C GLY A 231 -11.96 -1.18 -0.60
N SER A 232 -12.15 -1.19 0.73
CA SER A 232 -11.58 -2.19 1.64
C SER A 232 -12.38 -3.47 1.69
#